data_AF-A0A6C0HKK7-F1
#
_entry.id   AF-A0A6C0HKK7-F1
#
_cell.length_a   1.000
_cell.length_b   1.000
_cell.length_c   1.000
_cell.angle_alpha   90.00
_cell.angle_beta   90.00
_cell.angle_gamma   90.00
#
_symmetry.space_group_name_H-M   'P 1'
#
loop_
_entity.id
_entity.type
_entity.pdbx_description
1 polymer ?
#
loop_
_entity_poly.entity_id
_entity_poly.type
_entity_poly.pdbx_seq_one_letter_code
_entity_poly.pdbx_strand_id
1 'polypeptide(L)'
;MSTDVFKVKKARETPASHKSKSGTLDSMHEQHILDLNRKTSEENVENLEKKLSELHAVLSKPFNCFDFDESMQHAHTEQEVKKVQAELDEAKSGACLYNYYLGSGDIMLEYYQQVSRKSNATPLQPAVRTSAAPLGTFDKLFSVAETALGPSRKKMFDEYMQRRGLSDGVAEAQDYKLSEHCSDCNVAREEITSEGILVCPKCGSEEYALVVSDFPSFRDPPKERNNYAYKKQNHLNEILNQFQAKESTEIPEEVMSEVICEIRKRRIDNIALLTEQNIREILKKLNRNRYYEHAAHILSRLNGNPPPTITPEIEDKIRAMFQEVQAPYLLYCPDERRNFLSYSYIIYKFLELLELDEYKVHFQLLKSRDRLIQHDTIWKKICEYLQWEFIQSV
;
A
#
# COMPACT_ATOMS: atom_id res chain seq x y z
N MET A 1 -2.59 -53.31 32.71
CA MET A 1 -1.65 -52.22 33.05
C MET A 1 -2.03 -51.02 32.21
N SER A 2 -2.79 -50.10 32.81
CA SER A 2 -3.13 -48.80 32.21
C SER A 2 -1.85 -47.97 32.08
N THR A 3 -1.60 -47.44 30.89
CA THR A 3 -0.60 -46.37 30.69
C THR A 3 -1.36 -45.14 30.22
N ASP A 4 -1.75 -44.32 31.20
CA ASP A 4 -2.28 -42.98 31.00
C ASP A 4 -1.19 -42.10 30.35
N VAL A 5 -1.34 -41.85 29.05
CA VAL A 5 -0.54 -40.84 28.35
C VAL A 5 -1.27 -39.50 28.49
N PHE A 6 -0.79 -38.68 29.43
CA PHE A 6 -1.23 -37.30 29.61
C PHE A 6 -1.05 -36.50 28.31
N LYS A 7 -2.16 -36.21 27.61
CA LYS A 7 -2.20 -35.19 26.56
C LYS A 7 -2.50 -33.84 27.20
N VAL A 8 -1.45 -33.05 27.44
CA VAL A 8 -1.57 -31.63 27.79
C VAL A 8 -2.13 -30.89 26.58
N LYS A 9 -3.42 -30.55 26.60
CA LYS A 9 -3.99 -29.55 25.68
C LYS A 9 -3.41 -28.19 26.06
N LYS A 10 -2.48 -27.66 25.25
CA LYS A 10 -2.14 -26.24 25.30
C LYS A 10 -3.40 -25.44 24.96
N ALA A 11 -3.97 -24.79 25.97
CA ALA A 11 -4.93 -23.72 25.75
C ALA A 11 -4.23 -22.63 24.93
N ARG A 12 -4.79 -22.31 23.77
CA ARG A 12 -4.34 -21.21 22.93
C ARG A 12 -4.80 -19.93 23.62
N GLU A 13 -3.94 -19.38 24.48
CA GLU A 13 -4.09 -17.99 24.93
C GLU A 13 -3.94 -17.10 23.70
N THR A 14 -5.05 -16.50 23.28
CA THR A 14 -5.05 -15.44 22.28
C THR A 14 -4.30 -14.25 22.88
N PRO A 15 -3.22 -13.74 22.26
CA PRO A 15 -2.63 -12.49 22.72
C PRO A 15 -3.70 -11.41 22.62
N ALA A 16 -3.89 -10.71 23.74
CA ALA A 16 -4.85 -9.62 23.85
C ALA A 16 -4.61 -8.61 22.71
N SER A 17 -5.71 -8.22 22.07
CA SER A 17 -5.77 -7.12 21.10
C SER A 17 -4.98 -5.92 21.61
N HIS A 18 -3.80 -5.68 21.05
CA HIS A 18 -3.11 -4.40 21.21
C HIS A 18 -3.99 -3.36 20.51
N LYS A 19 -4.65 -2.51 21.30
CA LYS A 19 -5.33 -1.32 20.79
C LYS A 19 -4.31 -0.48 20.03
N SER A 20 -4.42 -0.40 18.70
CA SER A 20 -3.66 0.54 17.89
C SER A 20 -3.86 1.94 18.48
N LYS A 21 -2.83 2.55 19.06
CA LYS A 21 -2.92 3.92 19.58
C LYS A 21 -3.12 4.85 18.39
N SER A 22 -4.37 5.22 18.12
CA SER A 22 -4.73 6.18 17.08
C SER A 22 -4.53 7.60 17.60
N GLY A 23 -3.65 8.37 16.97
CA GLY A 23 -3.35 9.75 17.34
C GLY A 23 -2.42 10.43 16.33
N THR A 24 -2.29 11.75 16.44
CA THR A 24 -1.31 12.52 15.64
C THR A 24 0.10 12.38 16.24
N LEU A 25 1.14 12.64 15.45
CA LEU A 25 2.54 12.67 15.92
C LEU A 25 2.70 13.54 17.17
N ASP A 26 2.04 14.70 17.18
CA ASP A 26 2.02 15.66 18.28
C ASP A 26 1.36 15.10 19.55
N SER A 27 0.18 14.47 19.41
CA SER A 27 -0.50 13.82 20.54
C SER A 27 0.31 12.66 21.12
N MET A 28 0.98 11.88 20.27
CA MET A 28 1.85 10.78 20.71
C MET A 28 3.13 11.27 21.38
N HIS A 29 3.70 12.37 20.88
CA HIS A 29 4.83 13.05 21.50
C HIS A 29 4.49 13.53 22.90
N GLU A 30 3.39 14.28 23.03
CA GLU A 30 2.96 14.88 24.29
C GLU A 30 2.66 13.81 25.34
N GLN A 31 1.92 12.75 24.96
CA GLN A 31 1.67 11.62 25.85
C GLN A 31 2.97 10.96 26.32
N HIS A 32 3.93 10.78 25.40
CA HIS A 32 5.19 10.15 25.74
C HIS A 32 6.03 10.99 26.70
N ILE A 33 6.08 12.31 26.50
CA ILE A 33 6.76 13.22 27.43
C ILE A 33 6.08 13.20 28.81
N LEU A 34 4.76 13.21 28.86
CA LEU A 34 4.02 13.14 30.13
C LEU A 34 4.32 11.82 30.88
N ASP A 35 4.35 10.70 30.16
CA ASP A 35 4.69 9.40 30.74
C ASP A 35 6.14 9.37 31.26
N LEU A 36 7.09 9.94 30.52
CA LEU A 36 8.48 10.05 30.96
C LEU A 36 8.62 10.94 32.19
N ASN A 37 8.00 12.11 32.19
CA ASN A 37 8.02 13.03 33.32
C ASN A 37 7.37 12.42 34.57
N ARG A 38 6.33 11.60 34.39
CA ARG A 38 5.72 10.84 35.48
C ARG A 38 6.66 9.77 36.03
N LYS A 39 7.44 9.10 35.17
CA LYS A 39 8.43 8.10 35.61
C LYS A 39 9.61 8.73 36.36
N THR A 40 10.03 9.92 35.96
CA THR A 40 11.11 10.67 36.60
C THR A 40 10.63 11.57 37.75
N SER A 41 9.35 11.52 38.13
CA SER A 41 8.84 12.36 39.21
C SER A 41 9.40 11.94 40.56
N GLU A 42 9.62 12.91 41.45
CA GLU A 42 10.12 12.66 42.81
C GLU A 42 9.22 11.66 43.57
N GLU A 43 7.90 11.76 43.39
CA GLU A 43 6.92 10.82 43.96
C GLU A 43 7.13 9.38 43.47
N ASN A 44 7.44 9.17 42.18
CA ASN A 44 7.69 7.84 41.65
C ASN A 44 9.02 7.27 42.16
N VAL A 45 10.04 8.11 42.28
CA VAL A 45 11.34 7.73 42.86
C VAL A 45 11.15 7.30 44.32
N GLU A 46 10.43 8.05 45.13
CA GLU A 46 10.13 7.69 46.52
C GLU A 46 9.35 6.36 46.62
N ASN A 47 8.40 6.12 45.73
CA ASN A 47 7.64 4.87 45.70
C ASN A 47 8.50 3.67 45.31
N LEU A 48 9.42 3.84 44.35
CA LEU A 48 10.37 2.80 43.97
C LEU A 48 11.36 2.51 45.11
N GLU A 49 11.84 3.53 45.82
CA GLU A 49 12.71 3.36 46.99
C GLU A 49 12.02 2.60 48.12
N LYS A 50 10.75 2.93 48.42
CA LYS A 50 9.94 2.19 49.40
C LYS A 50 9.78 0.72 48.99
N LYS A 51 9.39 0.47 47.73
CA LYS A 51 9.24 -0.90 47.21
C LYS A 51 10.55 -1.70 47.28
N LEU A 52 11.67 -1.06 46.98
CA LEU A 52 12.99 -1.68 47.06
C LEU A 52 13.36 -2.03 48.51
N SER A 53 13.06 -1.14 49.45
CA SER A 53 13.26 -1.40 50.88
C SER A 53 12.43 -2.58 51.41
N GLU A 54 11.18 -2.70 50.95
CA GLU A 54 10.29 -3.82 51.29
C GLU A 54 10.81 -5.15 50.72
N LEU A 55 11.24 -5.16 49.45
CA LEU A 55 11.78 -6.36 48.82
C LEU A 55 13.11 -6.81 49.47
N HIS A 56 14.00 -5.87 49.81
CA HIS A 56 15.20 -6.18 50.58
C HIS A 56 14.87 -6.71 51.98
N ALA A 57 13.83 -6.20 52.64
CA ALA A 57 13.38 -6.74 53.92
C ALA A 57 12.86 -8.19 53.79
N VAL A 58 12.22 -8.54 52.68
CA VAL A 58 11.81 -9.92 52.37
C VAL A 58 13.02 -10.82 52.15
N LEU A 59 14.02 -10.38 51.37
CA LEU A 59 15.26 -11.14 51.13
C LEU A 59 16.12 -11.30 52.40
N SER A 60 16.01 -10.38 53.37
CA SER A 60 16.76 -10.48 54.62
C SER A 60 16.27 -11.58 55.57
N LYS A 61 15.08 -12.14 55.32
CA LYS A 61 14.53 -13.23 56.13
C LYS A 61 15.20 -14.55 55.77
N PRO A 62 15.56 -15.39 56.76
CA PRO A 62 16.09 -16.71 56.47
C PRO A 62 15.04 -17.56 55.74
N PHE A 63 15.44 -18.20 54.66
CA PHE A 63 14.62 -19.13 53.88
C PHE A 63 15.28 -20.51 53.83
N ASN A 64 14.49 -21.55 53.59
CA ASN A 64 14.98 -22.90 53.43
C ASN A 64 15.37 -23.16 51.97
N CYS A 65 16.66 -23.25 51.68
CA CYS A 65 17.17 -23.52 50.34
C CYS A 65 16.89 -24.95 49.84
N PHE A 66 16.45 -25.86 50.71
CA PHE A 66 16.05 -27.22 50.35
C PHE A 66 14.55 -27.35 50.08
N ASP A 67 13.76 -26.31 50.38
CA ASP A 67 12.36 -26.22 49.96
C ASP A 67 12.30 -25.56 48.58
N PHE A 68 11.73 -26.28 47.60
CA PHE A 68 11.68 -25.83 46.22
C PHE A 68 10.83 -24.57 46.03
N ASP A 69 9.72 -24.45 46.76
CA ASP A 69 8.81 -23.32 46.63
C ASP A 69 9.42 -22.07 47.26
N GLU A 70 10.07 -22.19 48.42
CA GLU A 70 10.78 -21.08 49.06
C GLU A 70 11.99 -20.62 48.24
N SER A 71 12.76 -21.55 47.67
CA SER A 71 13.90 -21.23 46.81
C SER A 71 13.48 -20.50 45.52
N MET A 72 12.38 -20.92 44.90
CA MET A 72 11.85 -20.25 43.70
C MET A 72 11.32 -18.84 44.01
N GLN A 73 10.61 -18.67 45.14
CA GLN A 73 10.15 -17.36 45.59
C GLN A 73 11.30 -16.40 45.90
N HIS A 74 12.38 -16.90 46.52
CA HIS A 74 13.57 -16.11 46.77
C HIS A 74 14.22 -15.64 45.46
N ALA A 75 14.40 -16.53 44.48
CA ALA A 75 14.96 -16.19 43.17
C ALA A 75 14.10 -15.16 42.40
N HIS A 76 12.77 -15.30 42.45
CA HIS A 76 11.85 -14.33 41.86
C HIS A 76 11.98 -12.96 42.55
N THR A 77 12.10 -12.94 43.88
CA THR A 77 12.27 -11.71 44.66
C THR A 77 13.59 -11.02 44.33
N GLU A 78 14.69 -11.77 44.18
CA GLU A 78 15.98 -11.22 43.72
C GLU A 78 15.90 -10.61 42.31
N GLN A 79 15.19 -11.27 41.39
CA GLN A 79 15.00 -10.76 40.04
C GLN A 79 14.16 -9.47 40.04
N GLU A 80 13.11 -9.41 40.85
CA GLU A 80 12.30 -8.19 41.03
C GLU A 80 13.11 -7.05 41.65
N VAL A 81 14.00 -7.32 42.62
CA VAL A 81 14.92 -6.32 43.17
C VAL A 81 15.82 -5.75 42.09
N LYS A 82 16.45 -6.60 41.27
CA LYS A 82 17.31 -6.15 40.16
C LYS A 82 16.56 -5.26 39.19
N LYS A 83 15.31 -5.62 38.88
CA LYS A 83 14.45 -4.84 37.98
C LYS A 83 14.08 -3.47 38.58
N VAL A 84 13.62 -3.44 39.83
CA VAL A 84 13.24 -2.19 40.53
C VAL A 84 14.45 -1.28 40.73
N GLN A 85 15.64 -1.84 41.01
CA GLN A 85 16.88 -1.07 41.11
C GLN A 85 17.25 -0.42 39.76
N ALA A 86 17.16 -1.17 38.65
CA ALA A 86 17.41 -0.61 37.33
C ALA A 86 16.42 0.52 36.97
N GLU A 87 15.14 0.34 37.27
CA GLU A 87 14.10 1.37 37.07
C GLU A 87 14.38 2.64 37.92
N LEU A 88 14.87 2.46 39.16
CA LEU A 88 15.24 3.55 40.05
C LEU A 88 16.45 4.34 39.53
N ASP A 89 17.49 3.63 39.08
CA ASP A 89 18.70 4.25 38.51
C ASP A 89 18.36 5.02 37.23
N GLU A 90 17.48 4.46 36.39
CA GLU A 90 16.98 5.14 35.18
C GLU A 90 16.19 6.40 35.53
N ALA A 91 15.29 6.33 36.51
CA ALA A 91 14.49 7.46 36.97
C ALA A 91 15.35 8.59 37.57
N LYS A 92 16.38 8.25 38.37
CA LYS A 92 17.31 9.22 38.98
C LYS A 92 18.24 9.89 37.98
N SER A 93 18.70 9.15 36.97
CA SER A 93 19.62 9.67 35.96
C SER A 93 18.97 10.68 35.00
N GLY A 94 17.63 10.67 34.88
CA GLY A 94 16.91 11.45 33.86
C GLY A 94 17.24 11.03 32.42
N ALA A 95 17.99 9.94 32.24
CA ALA A 95 18.49 9.49 30.95
C ALA A 95 17.36 9.14 29.97
N CYS A 96 16.18 8.75 30.47
CA CYS A 96 15.02 8.42 29.63
C CYS A 96 14.61 9.57 28.71
N LEU A 97 14.62 10.81 29.23
CA LEU A 97 14.23 11.99 28.46
C LEU A 97 15.29 12.35 27.42
N TYR A 98 16.56 12.26 27.80
CA TYR A 98 17.67 12.51 26.91
C TYR A 98 17.73 11.50 25.76
N ASN A 99 17.61 10.21 26.08
CA ASN A 99 17.56 9.13 25.09
C ASN A 99 16.35 9.27 24.15
N TYR A 100 15.23 9.78 24.65
CA TYR A 100 14.06 10.07 23.82
C TYR A 100 14.36 11.14 22.76
N TYR A 101 14.91 12.28 23.17
CA TYR A 101 15.25 13.36 22.24
C TYR A 101 16.42 13.00 21.31
N LEU A 102 17.39 12.20 21.76
CA LEU A 102 18.43 11.68 20.88
C LEU A 102 17.87 10.77 19.77
N GLY A 103 16.89 9.93 20.09
CA GLY A 103 16.33 8.97 19.13
C GLY A 103 15.28 9.55 18.18
N SER A 104 14.56 10.60 18.60
CA SER A 104 13.38 11.10 17.86
C SER A 104 13.36 12.63 17.67
N GLY A 105 14.35 13.36 18.17
CA GLY A 105 14.35 14.82 18.20
C GLY A 105 14.49 15.47 16.81
N ASP A 106 15.22 14.83 15.91
CA ASP A 106 15.34 15.22 14.49
C ASP A 106 13.98 15.23 13.78
N ILE A 107 13.17 14.18 13.97
CA ILE A 107 11.81 14.09 13.41
C ILE A 107 10.93 15.21 13.96
N MET A 108 11.01 15.49 15.27
CA MET A 108 10.21 16.54 15.89
C MET A 108 10.61 17.92 15.41
N LEU A 109 11.92 18.19 15.32
CA LEU A 109 12.45 19.44 14.80
C LEU A 109 11.92 19.70 13.38
N GLU A 110 11.98 18.70 12.51
CA GLU A 110 11.49 18.82 11.14
C GLU A 110 9.96 19.02 11.10
N TYR A 111 9.21 18.27 11.92
CA TYR A 111 7.77 18.38 12.01
C TYR A 111 7.31 19.80 12.43
N TYR A 112 7.87 20.36 13.50
CA TYR A 112 7.48 21.68 13.99
C TYR A 112 8.02 22.82 13.11
N GLN A 113 9.15 22.64 12.41
CA GLN A 113 9.60 23.59 11.39
C GLN A 113 8.61 23.68 10.22
N GLN A 114 8.02 22.56 9.79
CA GLN A 114 6.98 22.58 8.75
C GLN A 114 5.67 23.23 9.22
N VAL A 115 5.35 23.13 10.52
CA VAL A 115 4.18 23.80 11.11
C VAL A 115 4.40 25.31 11.19
N SER A 116 5.58 25.76 11.65
CA SER A 116 5.89 27.19 11.79
C SER A 116 5.99 27.92 10.45
N ARG A 117 6.52 27.27 9.41
CA ARG A 117 6.54 27.81 8.03
C ARG A 117 5.13 28.07 7.50
N LYS A 118 4.14 27.27 7.91
CA LYS A 118 2.73 27.45 7.50
C LYS A 118 2.00 28.49 8.33
N SER A 119 2.36 28.70 9.59
CA SER A 119 1.76 29.75 10.44
C SER A 119 2.31 31.14 10.13
N ASN A 120 3.56 31.24 9.67
CA ASN A 120 4.23 32.52 9.36
C ASN A 120 4.04 33.00 7.93
N ALA A 121 3.26 32.29 7.10
CA ALA A 121 2.81 32.79 5.81
C ALA A 121 1.80 33.93 6.03
N THR A 122 2.29 35.16 6.23
CA THR A 122 1.47 36.36 6.26
C THR A 122 0.79 36.51 4.89
N PRO A 123 -0.53 36.77 4.81
CA PRO A 123 -1.15 37.10 3.55
C PRO A 123 -0.59 38.44 3.08
N LEU A 124 0.28 38.43 2.07
CA LEU A 124 0.62 39.64 1.32
C LEU A 124 -0.69 40.27 0.85
N GLN A 125 -0.90 41.52 1.26
CA GLN A 125 -2.04 42.34 0.84
C GLN A 125 -2.14 42.34 -0.69
N PRO A 126 -3.37 42.28 -1.25
CA PRO A 126 -3.54 42.38 -2.69
C PRO A 126 -3.16 43.80 -3.12
N ALA A 127 -2.08 43.92 -3.89
CA ALA A 127 -1.79 45.13 -4.63
C ALA A 127 -3.00 45.46 -5.54
N VAL A 128 -3.41 46.72 -5.45
CA VAL A 128 -4.47 47.42 -6.18
C VAL A 128 -4.80 46.80 -7.54
N ARG A 129 -6.04 46.28 -7.65
CA ARG A 129 -6.67 45.93 -8.93
C ARG A 129 -7.04 47.21 -9.68
N THR A 130 -6.69 47.29 -10.96
CA THR A 130 -7.48 48.05 -11.94
C THR A 130 -7.93 47.11 -13.05
N SER A 131 -9.20 47.29 -13.45
CA SER A 131 -9.99 46.57 -14.45
C SER A 131 -10.57 45.20 -14.04
N ALA A 132 -11.89 45.13 -14.18
CA ALA A 132 -12.77 44.08 -13.71
C ALA A 132 -12.97 43.00 -14.79
N ALA A 133 -12.64 41.75 -14.46
CA ALA A 133 -13.11 40.55 -15.13
C ALA A 133 -13.30 39.44 -14.06
N PRO A 134 -14.31 38.56 -14.18
CA PRO A 134 -14.59 37.56 -13.17
C PRO A 134 -13.55 36.44 -13.25
N LEU A 135 -12.75 36.28 -12.18
CA LEU A 135 -11.74 35.23 -12.06
C LEU A 135 -12.38 33.84 -12.17
N GLY A 136 -11.98 33.08 -13.19
CA GLY A 136 -12.35 31.69 -13.38
C GLY A 136 -11.52 30.74 -12.51
N THR A 137 -12.04 29.53 -12.33
CA THR A 137 -11.46 28.39 -11.57
C THR A 137 -10.04 27.97 -12.03
N PHE A 138 -9.52 28.58 -13.10
CA PHE A 138 -8.21 28.30 -13.70
C PHE A 138 -7.02 28.95 -12.98
N ASP A 139 -7.20 30.05 -12.24
CA ASP A 139 -6.09 30.70 -11.52
C ASP A 139 -5.63 29.94 -10.26
N LYS A 140 -6.45 28.99 -9.77
CA LYS A 140 -6.05 28.03 -8.71
C LYS A 140 -5.13 26.91 -9.22
N LEU A 141 -4.97 26.76 -10.53
CA LEU A 141 -4.10 25.74 -11.13
C LEU A 141 -2.65 26.22 -11.30
N PHE A 142 -2.39 27.53 -11.24
CA PHE A 142 -1.06 28.12 -11.42
C PHE A 142 -0.47 28.73 -10.15
N SER A 143 -1.14 28.60 -9.00
CA SER A 143 -0.48 28.84 -7.71
C SER A 143 0.49 27.69 -7.45
N VAL A 144 1.71 27.84 -7.93
CA VAL A 144 2.87 27.04 -7.54
C VAL A 144 3.00 27.16 -6.02
N ALA A 145 2.42 26.21 -5.31
CA ALA A 145 2.79 25.98 -3.93
C ALA A 145 4.24 25.53 -3.98
N GLU A 146 5.14 26.36 -3.49
CA GLU A 146 6.54 25.99 -3.21
C GLU A 146 6.53 24.59 -2.62
N THR A 147 7.06 23.64 -3.39
CA THR A 147 7.26 22.27 -2.95
C THR A 147 8.20 22.33 -1.76
N ALA A 148 7.66 22.21 -0.55
CA ALA A 148 8.45 22.02 0.64
C ALA A 148 9.35 20.80 0.40
N LEU A 149 10.66 21.03 0.34
CA LEU A 149 11.76 20.07 0.15
C LEU A 149 11.86 19.00 1.27
N GLY A 150 10.79 18.77 2.04
CA GLY A 150 10.79 17.88 3.20
C GLY A 150 9.92 16.63 3.01
N PRO A 151 10.18 15.57 3.79
CA PRO A 151 9.34 14.38 3.85
C PRO A 151 7.90 14.75 4.24
N SER A 152 6.95 14.02 3.66
CA SER A 152 5.52 14.18 3.96
C SER A 152 5.24 13.89 5.44
N ARG A 153 4.26 14.58 6.04
CA ARG A 153 3.83 14.35 7.42
C ARG A 153 3.50 12.90 7.74
N LYS A 154 2.97 12.17 6.75
CA LYS A 154 2.72 10.73 6.88
C LYS A 154 4.02 9.94 7.05
N LYS A 155 5.05 10.25 6.25
CA LYS A 155 6.36 9.60 6.37
C LYS A 155 7.03 9.87 7.71
N MET A 156 6.97 11.11 8.21
CA MET A 156 7.51 11.45 9.54
C MET A 156 6.76 10.72 10.67
N PHE A 157 5.45 10.54 10.54
CA PHE A 157 4.66 9.75 11.49
C PHE A 157 5.04 8.26 11.43
N ASP A 158 5.14 7.69 10.23
CA ASP A 158 5.49 6.29 10.03
C ASP A 158 6.91 6.00 10.58
N GLU A 159 7.88 6.89 10.30
CA GLU A 159 9.24 6.81 10.82
C GLU A 159 9.30 6.95 12.34
N TYR A 160 8.53 7.87 12.93
CA TYR A 160 8.41 8.00 14.38
C TYR A 160 7.87 6.70 15.00
N MET A 161 6.81 6.13 14.43
CA MET A 161 6.21 4.88 14.90
C MET A 161 7.19 3.71 14.81
N GLN A 162 7.99 3.65 13.74
CA GLN A 162 9.03 2.65 13.53
C GLN A 162 10.15 2.75 14.58
N ARG A 163 10.72 3.95 14.79
CA ARG A 163 11.80 4.16 15.78
C ARG A 163 11.34 3.85 17.21
N ARG A 164 10.03 3.95 17.48
CA ARG A 164 9.45 3.65 18.81
C ARG A 164 8.97 2.20 18.96
N GLY A 165 9.05 1.38 17.91
CA GLY A 165 8.55 0.00 17.94
C GLY A 165 7.04 -0.08 18.20
N LEU A 166 6.30 0.99 17.89
CA LEU A 166 4.84 1.08 18.04
C LEU A 166 4.10 0.77 16.74
N SER A 167 4.82 0.42 15.67
CA SER A 167 4.22 -0.02 14.42
C SER A 167 3.52 -1.37 14.62
N ASP A 168 2.21 -1.41 14.34
CA ASP A 168 1.44 -2.65 14.25
C ASP A 168 1.99 -3.48 13.07
N GLY A 169 2.95 -4.37 13.36
CA GLY A 169 3.19 -5.57 12.57
C GLY A 169 3.33 -5.39 11.05
N VAL A 170 3.97 -4.33 10.57
CA VAL A 170 4.65 -4.31 9.28
C VAL A 170 5.95 -3.56 9.50
N ALA A 171 6.90 -4.23 10.18
CA ALA A 171 8.27 -4.02 9.77
C ALA A 171 8.26 -4.40 8.29
N GLU A 172 8.24 -3.41 7.39
CA GLU A 172 8.81 -3.61 6.07
C GLU A 172 10.13 -4.31 6.37
N ALA A 173 10.23 -5.57 5.96
CA ALA A 173 11.42 -6.36 6.11
C ALA A 173 12.55 -5.41 5.75
N GLN A 174 13.42 -5.09 6.72
CA GLN A 174 14.69 -4.51 6.38
C GLN A 174 15.19 -5.42 5.27
N ASP A 175 15.32 -4.82 4.08
CA ASP A 175 15.90 -5.45 2.92
C ASP A 175 17.31 -5.84 3.39
N TYR A 176 17.41 -7.01 4.01
CA TYR A 176 18.65 -7.63 4.38
C TYR A 176 19.20 -7.98 3.01
N LYS A 177 19.90 -7.00 2.42
CA LYS A 177 20.67 -7.26 1.23
C LYS A 177 21.65 -8.32 1.66
N LEU A 178 21.33 -9.57 1.31
CA LEU A 178 22.29 -10.64 1.20
C LEU A 178 23.41 -10.03 0.37
N SER A 179 24.50 -9.69 1.05
CA SER A 179 25.62 -9.09 0.36
C SER A 179 26.27 -10.21 -0.40
N GLU A 180 25.92 -10.33 -1.69
CA GLU A 180 26.53 -11.27 -2.63
C GLU A 180 28.06 -11.17 -2.62
N HIS A 181 28.59 -10.05 -2.11
CA HIS A 181 30.01 -9.77 -1.96
C HIS A 181 30.41 -9.63 -0.49
N CYS A 182 31.60 -10.10 -0.14
CA CYS A 182 32.19 -9.93 1.18
C CYS A 182 32.45 -8.45 1.49
N SER A 183 32.04 -7.97 2.66
CA SER A 183 32.21 -6.58 3.11
C SER A 183 33.68 -6.14 3.15
N ASP A 184 34.58 -7.06 3.50
CA ASP A 184 36.00 -6.77 3.71
C ASP A 184 36.84 -6.98 2.44
N CYS A 185 36.49 -8.00 1.65
CA CYS A 185 37.26 -8.38 0.47
C CYS A 185 36.68 -7.86 -0.84
N ASN A 186 35.40 -7.46 -0.84
CA ASN A 186 34.61 -7.12 -2.01
C ASN A 186 34.68 -8.17 -3.13
N VAL A 187 34.80 -9.44 -2.75
CA VAL A 187 34.77 -10.60 -3.65
C VAL A 187 33.43 -11.30 -3.45
N ALA A 188 32.86 -11.83 -4.53
CA ALA A 188 31.66 -12.63 -4.48
C ALA A 188 31.81 -13.79 -3.48
N ARG A 189 30.79 -13.98 -2.64
CA ARG A 189 30.73 -15.10 -1.69
C ARG A 189 30.25 -16.35 -2.42
N GLU A 190 30.76 -17.50 -2.01
CA GLU A 190 30.33 -18.81 -2.49
C GLU A 190 29.23 -19.37 -1.57
N GLU A 191 28.17 -19.90 -2.17
CA GLU A 191 27.05 -20.49 -1.42
C GLU A 191 27.33 -21.96 -1.08
N ILE A 192 27.26 -22.29 0.21
CA ILE A 192 27.26 -23.66 0.70
C ILE A 192 25.83 -24.03 1.07
N THR A 193 25.09 -24.54 0.08
CA THR A 193 23.65 -24.86 0.21
C THR A 193 23.37 -25.92 1.29
N SER A 194 24.33 -26.80 1.60
CA SER A 194 24.19 -27.82 2.66
C SER A 194 24.14 -27.23 4.06
N GLU A 195 24.73 -26.05 4.26
CA GLU A 195 24.85 -25.39 5.57
C GLU A 195 24.07 -24.06 5.62
N GLY A 196 23.54 -23.60 4.48
CA GLY A 196 22.77 -22.37 4.38
C GLY A 196 23.63 -21.14 4.66
N ILE A 197 24.89 -21.14 4.23
CA ILE A 197 25.85 -20.06 4.49
C ILE A 197 26.52 -19.59 3.19
N LEU A 198 26.87 -18.30 3.16
CA LEU A 198 27.68 -17.64 2.14
C LEU A 198 29.08 -17.39 2.68
N VAL A 199 30.09 -18.02 2.08
CA VAL A 199 31.48 -17.95 2.54
C VAL A 199 32.32 -17.15 1.56
N CYS A 200 33.14 -16.22 2.06
CA CYS A 200 34.13 -15.55 1.22
C CYS A 200 35.32 -16.48 0.97
N PRO A 201 35.70 -16.76 -0.30
CA PRO A 201 36.83 -17.63 -0.61
C PRO A 201 38.19 -17.03 -0.23
N LYS A 202 38.26 -15.72 0.05
CA LYS A 202 39.51 -15.00 0.34
C LYS A 202 39.80 -14.86 1.84
N CYS A 203 38.82 -14.47 2.64
CA CYS A 203 38.98 -14.25 4.09
C CYS A 203 38.24 -15.26 4.96
N GLY A 204 37.41 -16.14 4.38
CA GLY A 204 36.63 -17.11 5.13
C GLY A 204 35.47 -16.52 5.93
N SER A 205 35.12 -15.23 5.74
CA SER A 205 33.96 -14.66 6.42
C SER A 205 32.69 -15.39 5.98
N GLU A 206 31.88 -15.82 6.94
CA GLU A 206 30.60 -16.49 6.70
C GLU A 206 29.41 -15.55 6.98
N GLU A 207 28.31 -15.77 6.29
CA GLU A 207 27.06 -15.04 6.48
C GLU A 207 25.90 -15.99 6.22
N TYR A 208 24.89 -16.03 7.09
CA TYR A 208 23.78 -16.97 6.96
C TYR A 208 22.87 -16.57 5.79
N ALA A 209 22.70 -17.48 4.83
CA ALA A 209 21.71 -17.36 3.79
C ALA A 209 20.35 -17.76 4.36
N LEU A 210 19.45 -16.80 4.55
CA LEU A 210 18.04 -17.10 4.79
C LEU A 210 17.44 -17.64 3.49
N VAL A 211 17.40 -18.97 3.36
CA VAL A 211 16.65 -19.64 2.29
C VAL A 211 15.16 -19.49 2.62
N VAL A 212 14.56 -18.40 2.16
CA VAL A 212 13.10 -18.29 2.13
C VAL A 212 12.64 -19.19 0.99
N SER A 213 12.13 -20.38 1.32
CA SER A 213 11.48 -21.22 0.32
C SER A 213 10.23 -20.48 -0.19
N ASP A 214 10.21 -20.14 -1.48
CA ASP A 214 9.03 -19.53 -2.13
C ASP A 214 7.81 -20.47 -2.19
N PHE A 215 7.97 -21.73 -1.78
CA PHE A 215 6.88 -22.69 -1.66
C PHE A 215 6.30 -22.68 -0.23
N PRO A 216 4.99 -22.40 -0.06
CA PRO A 216 4.35 -22.53 1.25
C PRO A 216 4.31 -24.01 1.67
N SER A 217 4.74 -24.28 2.90
CA SER A 217 4.55 -25.58 3.55
C SER A 217 3.05 -25.89 3.65
N PHE A 218 2.66 -27.14 3.44
CA PHE A 218 1.27 -27.63 3.50
C PHE A 218 0.54 -27.32 4.82
N ARG A 219 1.27 -26.96 5.88
CA ARG A 219 0.71 -26.64 7.21
C ARG A 219 0.54 -25.15 7.48
N ASP A 220 1.13 -24.28 6.67
CA ASP A 220 0.88 -22.86 6.79
C ASP A 220 -0.41 -22.54 6.02
N PRO A 221 -1.35 -21.77 6.60
CA PRO A 221 -2.39 -21.16 5.78
C PRO A 221 -1.67 -20.45 4.63
N PRO A 222 -2.16 -20.56 3.38
CA PRO A 222 -1.53 -19.86 2.27
C PRO A 222 -1.34 -18.44 2.75
N LYS A 223 -0.07 -17.96 2.81
CA LYS A 223 0.18 -16.53 3.01
C LYS A 223 -0.79 -15.89 2.06
N GLU A 224 -1.76 -15.12 2.59
CA GLU A 224 -2.69 -14.37 1.76
C GLU A 224 -1.79 -13.76 0.72
N ARG A 225 -1.89 -14.24 -0.53
CA ARG A 225 -1.05 -13.70 -1.58
C ARG A 225 -1.31 -12.22 -1.43
N ASN A 226 -0.27 -11.43 -1.26
CA ASN A 226 -0.36 -9.98 -1.42
C ASN A 226 -0.66 -9.65 -2.89
N ASN A 227 -1.57 -10.39 -3.53
CA ASN A 227 -2.24 -10.18 -4.80
C ASN A 227 -3.38 -9.17 -4.68
N TYR A 228 -3.37 -8.37 -3.61
CA TYR A 228 -3.96 -7.03 -3.66
C TYR A 228 -2.99 -6.02 -4.30
N ALA A 229 -2.18 -6.46 -5.29
CA ALA A 229 -1.65 -5.59 -6.33
C ALA A 229 -2.81 -5.08 -7.20
N TYR A 230 -3.67 -4.28 -6.58
CA TYR A 230 -4.77 -3.61 -7.23
C TYR A 230 -4.18 -2.43 -8.02
N LYS A 231 -4.41 -2.41 -9.34
CA LYS A 231 -5.46 -1.55 -9.94
C LYS A 231 -5.42 -1.48 -11.47
N LYS A 232 -4.32 -1.85 -12.15
CA LYS A 232 -4.20 -1.68 -13.61
C LYS A 232 -4.61 -2.91 -14.42
N GLN A 233 -4.03 -4.07 -14.13
CA GLN A 233 -4.36 -5.32 -14.83
C GLN A 233 -5.85 -5.68 -14.67
N ASN A 234 -6.41 -5.48 -13.47
CA ASN A 234 -7.81 -5.76 -13.21
C ASN A 234 -8.73 -4.89 -14.07
N HIS A 235 -8.39 -3.60 -14.24
CA HIS A 235 -9.17 -2.72 -15.07
C HIS A 235 -9.10 -3.08 -16.57
N LEU A 236 -7.94 -3.55 -17.04
CA LEU A 236 -7.85 -4.15 -18.38
C LEU A 236 -8.81 -5.34 -18.52
N ASN A 237 -8.81 -6.25 -17.54
CA ASN A 237 -9.69 -7.42 -17.55
C ASN A 237 -11.18 -7.03 -17.47
N GLU A 238 -11.52 -6.02 -16.67
CA GLU A 238 -12.88 -5.47 -16.60
C GLU A 238 -13.33 -4.96 -17.97
N ILE A 239 -12.49 -4.20 -18.68
CA ILE A 239 -12.82 -3.68 -20.02
C ILE A 239 -12.97 -4.83 -21.02
N LEU A 240 -12.10 -5.85 -20.98
CA LEU A 240 -12.22 -7.03 -21.84
C LEU A 240 -13.51 -7.82 -21.55
N ASN A 241 -13.92 -7.92 -20.28
CA ASN A 241 -15.17 -8.57 -19.89
C ASN A 241 -16.40 -7.76 -20.32
N GLN A 242 -16.36 -6.43 -20.17
CA GLN A 242 -17.42 -5.53 -20.64
C GLN A 242 -17.58 -5.62 -22.16
N PHE A 243 -16.47 -5.63 -22.90
CA PHE A 243 -16.46 -5.75 -24.36
C PHE A 243 -17.13 -7.03 -24.84
N GLN A 244 -16.83 -8.16 -24.18
CA GLN A 244 -17.37 -9.47 -24.53
C GLN A 244 -18.70 -9.80 -23.82
N ALA A 245 -19.28 -8.83 -23.09
CA ALA A 245 -20.43 -9.03 -22.20
C ALA A 245 -20.31 -10.27 -21.28
N LYS A 246 -19.09 -10.60 -20.85
CA LYS A 246 -18.75 -11.66 -19.87
C LYS A 246 -18.80 -11.15 -18.43
N GLU A 247 -19.29 -9.94 -18.21
CA GLU A 247 -19.41 -9.37 -16.87
C GLU A 247 -20.47 -10.09 -16.04
N SER A 248 -20.19 -10.32 -14.76
CA SER A 248 -21.11 -10.99 -13.82
C SER A 248 -22.13 -10.04 -13.21
N THR A 249 -22.20 -8.78 -13.67
CA THR A 249 -23.11 -7.78 -13.11
C THR A 249 -24.53 -8.10 -13.52
N GLU A 250 -25.37 -8.39 -12.53
CA GLU A 250 -26.81 -8.57 -12.74
C GLU A 250 -27.49 -7.21 -12.95
N ILE A 251 -28.12 -7.04 -14.12
CA ILE A 251 -28.89 -5.85 -14.45
C ILE A 251 -30.33 -6.06 -13.99
N PRO A 252 -30.87 -5.22 -13.09
CA PRO A 252 -32.23 -5.38 -12.59
C PRO A 252 -33.27 -5.37 -13.73
N GLU A 253 -34.27 -6.25 -13.64
CA GLU A 253 -35.32 -6.38 -14.66
C GLU A 253 -36.13 -5.09 -14.85
N GLU A 254 -36.25 -4.27 -13.81
CA GLU A 254 -36.86 -2.94 -13.87
C GLU A 254 -36.15 -2.03 -14.89
N VAL A 255 -34.81 -2.01 -14.87
CA VAL A 255 -34.00 -1.18 -15.79
C VAL A 255 -34.16 -1.70 -17.21
N MET A 256 -34.15 -3.02 -17.41
CA MET A 256 -34.40 -3.63 -18.72
C MET A 256 -35.79 -3.29 -19.25
N SER A 257 -36.81 -3.34 -18.38
CA SER A 257 -38.19 -2.99 -18.73
C SER A 257 -38.34 -1.52 -19.12
N GLU A 258 -37.69 -0.61 -18.39
CA GLU A 258 -37.62 0.82 -18.72
C GLU A 258 -36.98 1.05 -20.10
N VAL A 259 -35.88 0.36 -20.39
CA VAL A 259 -35.20 0.43 -21.70
C VAL A 259 -36.10 -0.07 -22.82
N ILE A 260 -36.79 -1.20 -22.64
CA ILE A 260 -37.75 -1.74 -23.62
C ILE A 260 -38.89 -0.75 -23.88
N CYS A 261 -39.44 -0.13 -22.84
CA CYS A 261 -40.47 0.89 -22.97
C CYS A 261 -39.99 2.11 -23.78
N GLU A 262 -38.76 2.59 -23.55
CA GLU A 262 -38.18 3.68 -24.33
C GLU A 262 -37.89 3.30 -25.79
N ILE A 263 -37.45 2.07 -26.06
CA ILE A 263 -37.28 1.56 -27.44
C ILE A 263 -38.62 1.57 -28.18
N ARG A 264 -39.68 1.04 -27.55
CA ARG A 264 -41.05 1.06 -28.10
C ARG A 264 -41.55 2.49 -28.34
N LYS A 265 -41.28 3.40 -27.41
CA LYS A 265 -41.64 4.83 -27.54
C LYS A 265 -40.93 5.52 -28.70
N ARG A 266 -39.70 5.11 -29.03
CA ARG A 266 -38.94 5.58 -30.20
C ARG A 266 -39.37 4.91 -31.52
N ARG A 267 -40.30 3.94 -31.48
CA ARG A 267 -40.77 3.17 -32.65
C ARG A 267 -39.62 2.52 -33.44
N ILE A 268 -38.67 1.94 -32.72
CA ILE A 268 -37.58 1.19 -33.34
C ILE A 268 -38.10 -0.22 -33.60
N ASP A 269 -38.45 -0.50 -34.85
CA ASP A 269 -39.05 -1.78 -35.25
C ASP A 269 -38.01 -2.90 -35.35
N ASN A 270 -36.76 -2.55 -35.69
CA ASN A 270 -35.67 -3.52 -35.82
C ASN A 270 -34.65 -3.36 -34.68
N ILE A 271 -34.76 -4.24 -33.70
CA ILE A 271 -33.89 -4.30 -32.52
C ILE A 271 -32.43 -4.64 -32.91
N ALA A 272 -32.22 -5.40 -33.98
CA ALA A 272 -30.88 -5.80 -34.44
C ALA A 272 -30.00 -4.63 -34.94
N LEU A 273 -30.61 -3.49 -35.30
CA LEU A 273 -29.89 -2.29 -35.72
C LEU A 273 -29.44 -1.40 -34.54
N LEU A 274 -29.80 -1.78 -33.31
CA LEU A 274 -29.35 -1.04 -32.14
C LEU A 274 -27.85 -1.22 -31.94
N THR A 275 -27.16 -0.10 -31.71
CA THR A 275 -25.75 -0.06 -31.33
C THR A 275 -25.61 0.26 -29.85
N GLU A 276 -24.41 0.03 -29.29
CA GLU A 276 -24.11 0.38 -27.90
C GLU A 276 -24.37 1.87 -27.62
N GLN A 277 -24.09 2.73 -28.60
CA GLN A 277 -24.35 4.16 -28.52
C GLN A 277 -25.84 4.47 -28.34
N ASN A 278 -26.72 3.77 -29.08
CA ASN A 278 -28.17 3.95 -28.96
C ASN A 278 -28.64 3.57 -27.55
N ILE A 279 -28.09 2.51 -26.95
CA ILE A 279 -28.41 2.11 -25.58
C ILE A 279 -27.93 3.15 -24.57
N ARG A 280 -26.69 3.67 -24.71
CA ARG A 280 -26.19 4.75 -23.84
C ARG A 280 -27.08 5.99 -23.89
N GLU A 281 -27.60 6.35 -25.06
CA GLU A 281 -28.55 7.46 -25.22
C GLU A 281 -29.91 7.21 -24.55
N ILE A 282 -30.40 5.97 -24.59
CA ILE A 282 -31.64 5.57 -23.90
C ILE A 282 -31.42 5.65 -22.39
N LEU A 283 -30.34 5.07 -21.88
CA LEU A 283 -29.99 5.12 -20.45
C LEU A 283 -29.81 6.54 -19.94
N LYS A 284 -29.25 7.44 -20.78
CA LYS A 284 -29.13 8.86 -20.46
C LYS A 284 -30.48 9.53 -20.27
N LYS A 285 -31.44 9.25 -21.14
CA LYS A 285 -32.79 9.79 -21.04
C LYS A 285 -33.55 9.27 -19.82
N LEU A 286 -33.27 8.02 -19.43
CA LEU A 286 -33.82 7.39 -18.22
C LEU A 286 -33.10 7.82 -16.93
N ASN A 287 -32.05 8.66 -17.00
CA ASN A 287 -31.18 9.04 -15.88
C ASN A 287 -30.51 7.82 -15.18
N ARG A 288 -30.29 6.73 -15.92
CA ARG A 288 -29.68 5.48 -15.43
C ARG A 288 -28.18 5.45 -15.71
N ASN A 289 -27.47 6.48 -15.24
CA ASN A 289 -26.04 6.70 -15.55
C ASN A 289 -25.11 5.59 -15.06
N ARG A 290 -25.49 4.88 -13.99
CA ARG A 290 -24.72 3.77 -13.41
C ARG A 290 -24.55 2.59 -14.37
N TYR A 291 -25.40 2.45 -15.38
CA TYR A 291 -25.40 1.31 -16.30
C TYR A 291 -24.78 1.62 -17.67
N TYR A 292 -24.14 2.78 -17.84
CA TYR A 292 -23.54 3.15 -19.13
C TYR A 292 -22.42 2.20 -19.56
N GLU A 293 -21.65 1.70 -18.59
CA GLU A 293 -20.57 0.73 -18.84
C GLU A 293 -21.12 -0.65 -19.22
N HIS A 294 -22.36 -0.95 -18.84
CA HIS A 294 -23.07 -2.19 -19.14
C HIS A 294 -23.91 -2.11 -20.42
N ALA A 295 -23.74 -1.06 -21.23
CA ALA A 295 -24.55 -0.85 -22.43
C ALA A 295 -24.43 -1.99 -23.46
N ALA A 296 -23.23 -2.58 -23.60
CA ALA A 296 -23.00 -3.74 -24.47
C ALA A 296 -23.75 -4.99 -23.98
N HIS A 297 -23.76 -5.22 -22.66
CA HIS A 297 -24.47 -6.34 -22.03
C HIS A 297 -25.99 -6.18 -22.16
N ILE A 298 -26.52 -4.97 -21.93
CA ILE A 298 -27.94 -4.65 -22.16
C ILE A 298 -28.31 -4.90 -23.62
N LEU A 299 -27.48 -4.46 -24.56
CA LEU A 299 -27.70 -4.66 -25.99
C LEU A 299 -27.74 -6.14 -26.37
N SER A 300 -26.78 -6.93 -25.89
CA SER A 300 -26.74 -8.37 -26.15
C SER A 300 -27.97 -9.09 -25.60
N ARG A 301 -28.43 -8.70 -24.40
CA ARG A 301 -29.67 -9.24 -23.79
C ARG A 301 -30.94 -8.85 -24.55
N LEU A 302 -30.95 -7.71 -25.25
CA LEU A 302 -32.09 -7.26 -26.06
C LEU A 302 -32.10 -7.87 -27.46
N ASN A 303 -30.95 -7.95 -28.12
CA ASN A 303 -30.83 -8.43 -29.50
C ASN A 303 -30.77 -9.95 -29.59
N GLY A 304 -30.34 -10.64 -28.53
CA GLY A 304 -30.05 -12.07 -28.55
C GLY A 304 -28.82 -12.46 -29.39
N ASN A 305 -28.16 -11.49 -30.02
CA ASN A 305 -26.93 -11.71 -30.78
C ASN A 305 -25.76 -11.90 -29.81
N PRO A 306 -24.85 -12.85 -30.11
CA PRO A 306 -23.66 -13.03 -29.30
C PRO A 306 -22.80 -11.75 -29.36
N PRO A 307 -22.26 -11.31 -28.23
CA PRO A 307 -21.32 -10.20 -28.21
C PRO A 307 -20.06 -10.55 -29.04
N PRO A 308 -19.31 -9.56 -29.54
CA PRO A 308 -18.02 -9.84 -30.14
C PRO A 308 -17.15 -10.57 -29.11
N THR A 309 -16.67 -11.76 -29.47
CA THR A 309 -15.84 -12.60 -28.61
C THR A 309 -14.43 -12.68 -29.18
N ILE A 310 -13.45 -12.55 -28.31
CA ILE A 310 -12.04 -12.73 -28.64
C ILE A 310 -11.63 -14.12 -28.12
N THR A 311 -10.73 -14.81 -28.81
CA THR A 311 -10.26 -16.12 -28.36
C THR A 311 -9.44 -15.99 -27.07
N PRO A 312 -9.45 -17.00 -26.17
CA PRO A 312 -8.65 -16.96 -24.95
C PRO A 312 -7.15 -16.71 -25.21
N GLU A 313 -6.63 -17.25 -26.32
CA GLU A 313 -5.24 -17.04 -26.74
C GLU A 313 -4.93 -15.57 -27.03
N ILE A 314 -5.85 -14.84 -27.64
CA ILE A 314 -5.70 -13.40 -27.90
C ILE A 314 -5.86 -12.62 -26.59
N GLU A 315 -6.76 -13.02 -25.69
CA GLU A 315 -6.86 -12.39 -24.36
C GLU A 315 -5.55 -12.50 -23.58
N ASP A 316 -4.91 -13.68 -23.59
CA ASP A 316 -3.63 -13.90 -22.93
C ASP A 316 -2.50 -13.10 -23.59
N LYS A 317 -2.49 -13.00 -24.93
CA LYS A 317 -1.57 -12.11 -25.65
C LYS A 317 -1.76 -10.65 -25.25
N ILE A 318 -2.99 -10.16 -25.20
CA ILE A 318 -3.29 -8.78 -24.77
C ILE A 318 -2.81 -8.54 -23.33
N ARG A 319 -2.99 -9.52 -22.43
CA ARG A 319 -2.50 -9.44 -21.05
C ARG A 319 -0.97 -9.39 -20.98
N ALA A 320 -0.29 -10.22 -21.77
CA ALA A 320 1.17 -10.24 -21.86
C ALA A 320 1.72 -8.91 -22.41
N MET A 321 1.17 -8.43 -23.53
CA MET A 321 1.53 -7.12 -24.10
C MET A 321 1.31 -5.98 -23.10
N PHE A 322 0.23 -6.02 -22.32
CA PHE A 322 -0.01 -5.01 -21.27
C PHE A 322 1.04 -5.03 -20.15
N GLN A 323 1.53 -6.21 -19.79
CA GLN A 323 2.59 -6.37 -18.79
C GLN A 323 3.92 -5.82 -19.30
N GLU A 324 4.26 -6.09 -20.57
CA GLU A 324 5.48 -5.58 -21.21
C GLU A 324 5.49 -4.05 -21.33
N VAL A 325 4.33 -3.42 -21.55
CA VAL A 325 4.19 -1.96 -21.64
C VAL A 325 4.44 -1.23 -20.32
N GLN A 326 4.28 -1.88 -19.16
CA GLN A 326 4.38 -1.19 -17.86
C GLN A 326 5.77 -0.58 -17.62
N ALA A 327 6.84 -1.33 -17.89
CA ALA A 327 8.22 -0.89 -17.68
C ALA A 327 8.63 0.30 -18.58
N PRO A 328 8.49 0.24 -19.92
CA PRO A 328 8.80 1.37 -20.78
C PRO A 328 7.88 2.56 -20.54
N TYR A 329 6.62 2.34 -20.14
CA TYR A 329 5.77 3.45 -19.75
C TYR A 329 6.35 4.23 -18.56
N LEU A 330 6.88 3.55 -17.53
CA LEU A 330 7.52 4.24 -16.39
C LEU A 330 8.77 5.02 -16.80
N LEU A 331 9.53 4.53 -17.79
CA LEU A 331 10.75 5.17 -18.28
C LEU A 331 10.47 6.44 -19.11
N TYR A 332 9.38 6.43 -19.89
CA TYR A 332 9.09 7.49 -20.87
C TYR A 332 7.88 8.36 -20.52
N CYS A 333 7.22 8.13 -19.39
CA CYS A 333 6.13 8.97 -18.91
C CYS A 333 6.68 10.35 -18.50
N PRO A 334 6.09 11.47 -18.99
CA PRO A 334 6.46 12.81 -18.54
C PRO A 334 6.20 13.00 -17.04
N ASP A 335 7.08 13.73 -16.34
CA ASP A 335 6.97 13.98 -14.89
C ASP A 335 5.68 14.71 -14.48
N GLU A 336 5.11 15.49 -15.40
CA GLU A 336 3.83 16.19 -15.21
C GLU A 336 2.62 15.23 -15.22
N ARG A 337 2.77 14.02 -15.78
CA ARG A 337 1.68 13.06 -15.96
C ARG A 337 1.74 11.95 -14.93
N ARG A 338 0.72 11.88 -14.06
CA ARG A 338 0.57 10.82 -13.05
C ARG A 338 -0.29 9.63 -13.50
N ASN A 339 -1.16 9.83 -14.50
CA ASN A 339 -2.14 8.83 -14.93
C ASN A 339 -1.62 8.04 -16.13
N PHE A 340 -1.87 6.72 -16.13
CA PHE A 340 -1.55 5.82 -17.24
C PHE A 340 -2.19 6.25 -18.58
N LEU A 341 -1.76 5.66 -19.70
CA LEU A 341 -2.47 5.80 -20.97
C LEU A 341 -3.91 5.29 -20.81
N SER A 342 -4.84 5.84 -21.59
CA SER A 342 -6.20 5.34 -21.64
C SER A 342 -6.22 3.87 -22.05
N TYR A 343 -7.01 3.05 -21.36
CA TYR A 343 -7.13 1.62 -21.65
C TYR A 343 -7.79 1.37 -23.01
N SER A 344 -8.81 2.16 -23.38
CA SER A 344 -9.41 2.09 -24.72
C SER A 344 -8.37 2.39 -25.81
N TYR A 345 -7.46 3.34 -25.57
CA TYR A 345 -6.36 3.64 -26.49
C TYR A 345 -5.35 2.49 -26.56
N ILE A 346 -4.92 1.94 -25.42
CA ILE A 346 -3.96 0.83 -25.40
C ILE A 346 -4.53 -0.42 -26.06
N ILE A 347 -5.77 -0.80 -25.74
CA ILE A 347 -6.41 -1.98 -26.34
C ILE A 347 -6.56 -1.78 -27.85
N TYR A 348 -6.95 -0.58 -28.29
CA TYR A 348 -6.96 -0.24 -29.72
C TYR A 348 -5.60 -0.50 -30.38
N LYS A 349 -4.51 -0.07 -29.74
CA LYS A 349 -3.14 -0.28 -30.24
C LYS A 349 -2.69 -1.73 -30.21
N PHE A 350 -3.09 -2.51 -29.21
CA PHE A 350 -2.83 -3.95 -29.20
C PHE A 350 -3.57 -4.67 -30.32
N LEU A 351 -4.84 -4.36 -30.54
CA LEU A 351 -5.61 -4.94 -31.63
C LEU A 351 -5.02 -4.58 -32.98
N GLU A 352 -4.52 -3.35 -33.15
CA GLU A 352 -3.82 -2.88 -34.35
C GLU A 352 -2.50 -3.66 -34.58
N LEU A 353 -1.71 -3.91 -33.54
CA LEU A 353 -0.49 -4.73 -33.63
C LEU A 353 -0.74 -6.22 -33.85
N LEU A 354 -1.90 -6.72 -33.41
CA LEU A 354 -2.31 -8.10 -33.61
C LEU A 354 -3.05 -8.33 -34.94
N GLU A 355 -3.17 -7.29 -35.78
CA GLU A 355 -3.92 -7.29 -37.05
C GLU A 355 -5.42 -7.60 -36.89
N LEU A 356 -5.98 -7.33 -35.71
CA LEU A 356 -7.37 -7.58 -35.33
C LEU A 356 -8.24 -6.33 -35.52
N ASP A 357 -8.19 -5.80 -36.75
CA ASP A 357 -8.77 -4.51 -37.10
C ASP A 357 -10.29 -4.43 -36.97
N GLU A 358 -10.97 -5.57 -37.09
CA GLU A 358 -12.42 -5.69 -36.97
C GLU A 358 -12.94 -5.25 -35.59
N TYR A 359 -12.17 -5.45 -34.53
CA TYR A 359 -12.59 -5.11 -33.17
C TYR A 359 -12.28 -3.66 -32.78
N LYS A 360 -11.43 -2.96 -33.56
CA LYS A 360 -11.01 -1.58 -33.27
C LYS A 360 -12.18 -0.60 -33.20
N VAL A 361 -13.24 -0.85 -33.97
CA VAL A 361 -14.46 0.00 -34.03
C VAL A 361 -15.14 0.14 -32.66
N HIS A 362 -15.00 -0.86 -31.79
CA HIS A 362 -15.58 -0.86 -30.46
C HIS A 362 -14.79 -0.04 -29.43
N PHE A 363 -13.51 0.24 -29.70
CA PHE A 363 -12.63 0.99 -28.81
C PHE A 363 -12.44 2.42 -29.33
N GLN A 364 -13.34 3.32 -28.94
CA GLN A 364 -13.27 4.72 -29.37
C GLN A 364 -12.05 5.43 -28.80
N LEU A 365 -11.27 6.08 -29.68
CA LEU A 365 -10.13 6.92 -29.31
C LEU A 365 -10.58 8.22 -28.63
N LEU A 366 -9.62 8.89 -27.96
CA LEU A 366 -9.88 10.15 -27.27
C LEU A 366 -10.32 11.24 -28.26
N LYS A 367 -11.41 11.96 -27.93
CA LYS A 367 -11.95 13.06 -28.76
C LYS A 367 -11.00 14.27 -28.90
N SER A 368 -10.10 14.47 -27.93
CA SER A 368 -9.17 15.60 -27.93
C SER A 368 -7.92 15.23 -28.71
N ARG A 369 -7.68 15.93 -29.83
CA ARG A 369 -6.52 15.73 -30.71
C ARG A 369 -5.20 15.89 -29.96
N ASP A 370 -5.06 16.93 -29.15
CA ASP A 370 -3.83 17.20 -28.39
C ASP A 370 -3.52 16.07 -27.40
N ARG A 371 -4.54 15.54 -26.71
CA ARG A 371 -4.37 14.40 -25.81
C ARG A 371 -3.98 13.13 -26.58
N LEU A 372 -4.53 12.92 -27.76
CA LEU A 372 -4.21 11.77 -28.60
C LEU A 372 -2.76 11.84 -29.09
N ILE A 373 -2.30 13.01 -29.54
CA ILE A 373 -0.89 13.26 -29.92
C ILE A 373 0.07 12.98 -28.75
N GLN A 374 -0.29 13.40 -27.53
CA GLN A 374 0.50 13.09 -26.33
C GLN A 374 0.56 11.58 -26.05
N HIS A 375 -0.54 10.85 -26.28
CA HIS A 375 -0.54 9.39 -26.14
C HIS A 375 0.33 8.73 -27.20
N ASP A 376 0.22 9.14 -28.47
CA ASP A 376 1.04 8.64 -29.58
C ASP A 376 2.53 8.92 -29.36
N THR A 377 2.88 10.07 -28.77
CA THR A 377 4.27 10.41 -28.46
C THR A 377 4.89 9.45 -27.44
N ILE A 378 4.12 9.09 -26.40
CA ILE A 378 4.56 8.12 -25.38
C ILE A 378 4.57 6.72 -26.00
N TRP A 379 3.52 6.37 -26.74
CA TRP A 379 3.39 5.08 -27.41
C TRP A 379 4.54 4.81 -28.39
N LYS A 380 4.96 5.82 -29.15
CA LYS A 380 6.11 5.72 -30.06
C LYS A 380 7.39 5.29 -29.34
N LYS A 381 7.68 5.89 -28.17
CA LYS A 381 8.86 5.52 -27.36
C LYS A 381 8.74 4.11 -26.78
N ILE A 382 7.53 3.71 -26.40
CA ILE A 382 7.26 2.35 -25.92
C ILE A 382 7.46 1.32 -27.04
N CYS A 383 6.94 1.58 -28.24
CA CYS A 383 7.16 0.76 -29.43
C CYS A 383 8.65 0.66 -29.76
N GLU A 384 9.38 1.77 -29.73
CA GLU A 384 10.83 1.78 -29.97
C GLU A 384 11.60 0.94 -28.93
N TYR A 385 11.23 1.01 -27.65
CA TYR A 385 11.85 0.20 -26.59
C TYR A 385 11.55 -1.30 -26.73
N LEU A 386 10.29 -1.65 -27.03
CA LEU A 386 9.84 -3.04 -27.17
C LEU A 386 10.12 -3.62 -28.56
N GLN A 387 10.67 -2.82 -29.49
CA GLN A 387 10.86 -3.17 -30.91
C GLN A 387 9.56 -3.57 -31.61
N TRP A 388 8.45 -2.92 -31.25
CA TRP A 388 7.15 -3.07 -31.90
C TRP A 388 6.98 -2.04 -33.02
N GLU A 389 6.15 -2.36 -34.01
CA GLU A 389 5.79 -1.42 -35.06
C GLU A 389 5.03 -0.23 -34.47
N PHE A 390 5.44 0.99 -34.82
CA PHE A 390 4.68 2.19 -34.45
C PHE A 390 3.73 2.59 -35.57
N ILE A 391 2.44 2.43 -35.32
CA ILE A 391 1.37 2.87 -36.21
C ILE A 391 0.77 4.15 -35.61
N GLN A 392 0.73 5.22 -36.40
CA GLN A 392 0.25 6.53 -35.95
C GLN A 392 -1.28 6.59 -35.98
N SER A 393 -1.91 7.12 -34.92
CA SER A 393 -3.38 7.25 -34.85
C SER A 393 -3.91 8.56 -35.45
N VAL A 394 -3.09 9.61 -35.57
CA VAL A 394 -3.46 10.94 -36.09
C VAL A 394 -2.39 11.55 -36.96
#